data_AF-X1JQL9-F1
#
_entry.id   AF-X1JQL9-F1
#
_cell.length_a   1.000
_cell.length_b   1.000
_cell.length_c   1.000
_cell.angle_alpha   90.00
_cell.angle_beta   90.00
_cell.angle_gamma   90.00
#
_symmetry.space_group_name_H-M   'P 1'
#
loop_
_entity.id
_entity.type
_entity.pdbx_description
1 polymer ?
#
loop_
_entity_poly.entity_id
_entity_poly.type
_entity_poly.pdbx_seq_one_letter_code
_entity_poly.pdbx_strand_id
1 'polypeptide(L)'
;MRHSDRLSSPAFKQFTKGYSQTLLARLSTAREAVVWAWQGADNIVSALLEVRGVSFNKKSHKDKWEKFVSAYPEFLRRAPPDQIERCRKMWEDARYRDREISAEDAGQVTSLATEVFEFGIRVLEQLWGISARKLRQGASDASERELAVVAVKEVEDYLRACEANAEQEAIRWGFAPYTTMLGDPATY
;
A
#
# COMPACT_ATOMS: atom_id res chain seq x y z
N MET A 1 -12.67 6.68 25.36
CA MET A 1 -12.55 6.94 23.91
C MET A 1 -13.63 6.12 23.20
N ARG A 2 -14.51 6.75 22.40
CA ARG A 2 -15.65 6.06 21.76
C ARG A 2 -15.14 5.22 20.57
N HIS A 3 -15.89 4.20 20.15
CA HIS A 3 -15.49 3.34 19.01
C HIS A 3 -15.29 4.13 17.70
N SER A 4 -16.06 5.20 17.49
CA SER A 4 -15.92 6.14 16.37
C SER A 4 -14.51 6.71 16.27
N ASP A 5 -13.93 7.08 17.41
CA ASP A 5 -12.66 7.80 17.48
C ASP A 5 -11.49 6.90 17.09
N ARG A 6 -11.62 5.58 17.34
CA ARG A 6 -10.60 4.57 17.00
C ARG A 6 -10.54 4.29 15.50
N LEU A 7 -11.69 4.25 14.83
CA LEU A 7 -11.77 4.07 13.36
C LEU A 7 -11.32 5.32 12.59
N SER A 8 -11.27 6.48 13.24
CA SER A 8 -10.67 7.70 12.67
C SER A 8 -9.20 7.91 13.06
N SER A 9 -8.62 7.02 13.88
CA SER A 9 -7.28 7.20 14.43
C SER A 9 -6.18 7.15 13.35
N PRO A 10 -5.03 7.82 13.55
CA PRO A 10 -3.90 7.74 12.63
C PRO A 10 -3.42 6.31 12.39
N ALA A 11 -3.39 5.49 13.45
CA ALA A 11 -3.00 4.09 13.36
C ALA A 11 -4.00 3.28 12.50
N PHE A 12 -5.31 3.50 12.65
CA PHE A 12 -6.29 2.82 11.79
C PHE A 12 -6.18 3.29 10.34
N LYS A 13 -5.95 4.58 10.07
CA LYS A 13 -5.70 5.07 8.70
C LYS A 13 -4.46 4.42 8.07
N GLN A 14 -3.38 4.25 8.84
CA GLN A 14 -2.19 3.55 8.34
C GLN A 14 -2.46 2.05 8.13
N PHE A 15 -3.27 1.43 8.99
CA PHE A 15 -3.73 0.06 8.84
C PHE A 15 -4.54 -0.14 7.54
N THR A 16 -5.52 0.72 7.28
CA THR A 16 -6.33 0.65 6.06
C THR A 16 -5.52 0.96 4.81
N LYS A 17 -4.58 1.90 4.89
CA LYS A 17 -3.61 2.14 3.81
C LYS A 17 -2.81 0.89 3.46
N GLY A 18 -2.35 0.16 4.48
CA GLY A 18 -1.65 -1.09 4.25
C GLY A 18 -2.52 -2.16 3.57
N TYR A 19 -3.82 -2.19 3.92
CA TYR A 19 -4.78 -3.06 3.24
C TYR A 19 -5.01 -2.66 1.77
N SER A 20 -5.18 -1.36 1.47
CA SER A 20 -5.31 -0.85 0.10
C SER A 20 -4.12 -1.26 -0.78
N GLN A 21 -2.90 -1.15 -0.25
CA GLN A 21 -1.68 -1.58 -0.96
C GLN A 21 -1.63 -3.09 -1.17
N THR A 22 -2.14 -3.87 -0.21
CA THR A 22 -2.26 -5.33 -0.36
C THR A 22 -3.26 -5.69 -1.47
N LEU A 23 -4.33 -4.89 -1.65
CA LEU A 23 -5.28 -5.05 -2.75
C LEU A 23 -4.67 -4.63 -4.10
N LEU A 24 -3.96 -3.50 -4.16
CA LEU A 24 -3.23 -3.07 -5.36
C LEU A 24 -2.28 -4.14 -5.86
N ALA A 25 -1.57 -4.81 -4.94
CA ALA A 25 -0.65 -5.89 -5.31
C ALA A 25 -1.30 -6.99 -6.16
N ARG A 26 -2.59 -7.29 -5.94
CA ARG A 26 -3.34 -8.32 -6.68
C ARG A 26 -3.66 -7.92 -8.12
N LEU A 27 -3.61 -6.63 -8.42
CA LEU A 27 -3.91 -6.05 -9.73
C LEU A 27 -2.64 -5.65 -10.49
N SER A 28 -1.47 -5.83 -9.86
CA SER A 28 -0.20 -5.33 -10.37
C SER A 28 0.60 -6.40 -11.09
N THR A 29 1.65 -5.99 -11.81
CA THR A 29 2.67 -6.94 -12.30
C THR A 29 3.36 -7.67 -11.14
N ALA A 30 3.98 -8.82 -11.37
CA ALA A 30 4.60 -9.61 -10.30
C ALA A 30 5.60 -8.80 -9.45
N ARG A 31 6.39 -7.94 -10.10
CA ARG A 31 7.36 -7.07 -9.43
C ARG A 31 6.67 -6.01 -8.56
N GLU A 32 5.70 -5.30 -9.12
CA GLU A 32 4.92 -4.29 -8.39
C GLU A 32 4.11 -4.92 -7.26
N ALA A 33 3.58 -6.13 -7.46
CA ALA A 33 2.86 -6.89 -6.46
C ALA A 33 3.73 -7.13 -5.22
N VAL A 34 5.00 -7.53 -5.40
CA VAL A 34 5.95 -7.64 -4.29
C VAL A 34 6.15 -6.31 -3.57
N VAL A 35 6.31 -5.21 -4.32
CA VAL A 35 6.52 -3.88 -3.74
C VAL A 35 5.32 -3.44 -2.91
N TRP A 36 4.12 -3.53 -3.47
CA TRP A 36 2.89 -3.11 -2.82
C TRP A 36 2.50 -4.02 -1.65
N ALA A 37 2.62 -5.34 -1.80
CA ALA A 37 2.30 -6.28 -0.74
C ALA A 37 3.22 -6.09 0.48
N TRP A 38 4.52 -5.94 0.27
CA TRP A 38 5.45 -5.71 1.37
C TRP A 38 5.20 -4.37 2.07
N GLN A 39 5.02 -3.28 1.31
CA GLN A 39 4.68 -1.97 1.89
C GLN A 39 3.36 -2.02 2.65
N GLY A 40 2.38 -2.77 2.13
CA GLY A 40 1.09 -2.99 2.77
C GLY A 40 1.23 -3.65 4.13
N ALA A 41 1.94 -4.78 4.16
CA ALA A 41 2.27 -5.51 5.39
C ALA A 41 3.04 -4.63 6.39
N ASP A 42 4.05 -3.89 5.91
CA ASP A 42 4.90 -3.02 6.72
C ASP A 42 4.11 -1.85 7.36
N ASN A 43 3.13 -1.30 6.65
CA ASN A 43 2.21 -0.29 7.19
C ASN A 43 1.28 -0.87 8.26
N ILE A 44 0.72 -2.06 8.03
CA ILE A 44 -0.11 -2.74 9.03
C ILE A 44 0.70 -3.04 10.28
N VAL A 45 1.90 -3.61 10.14
CA VAL A 45 2.81 -3.87 11.26
C VAL A 45 3.10 -2.60 12.05
N SER A 46 3.39 -1.50 11.36
CA SER A 46 3.61 -0.18 11.99
C SER A 46 2.40 0.25 12.82
N ALA A 47 1.20 0.14 12.24
CA ALA A 47 -0.04 0.48 12.92
C ALA A 47 -0.28 -0.37 14.18
N LEU A 48 -0.05 -1.69 14.10
CA LEU A 48 -0.22 -2.59 15.24
C LEU A 48 0.75 -2.26 16.38
N LEU A 49 2.01 -2.00 16.06
CA LEU A 49 3.01 -1.57 17.05
C LEU A 49 2.64 -0.23 17.71
N GLU A 50 2.17 0.75 16.94
CA GLU A 50 1.70 2.03 17.47
C GLU A 50 0.49 1.85 18.40
N VAL A 51 -0.49 1.03 18.01
CA VAL A 51 -1.65 0.71 18.87
C VAL A 51 -1.22 0.03 20.16
N ARG A 52 -0.16 -0.78 20.13
CA ARG A 52 0.40 -1.45 21.29
C ARG A 52 1.31 -0.55 22.15
N GLY A 53 1.66 0.64 21.66
CA GLY A 53 2.60 1.54 22.34
C GLY A 53 4.06 1.07 22.29
N VAL A 54 4.42 0.23 21.32
CA VAL A 54 5.79 -0.27 21.15
C VAL A 54 6.57 0.69 20.24
N SER A 55 7.69 1.20 20.74
CA SER A 55 8.58 2.05 19.95
C SER A 55 9.45 1.22 19.01
N PHE A 56 9.61 1.71 17.77
CA PHE A 56 10.43 1.09 16.73
C PHE A 56 11.04 2.16 15.82
N ASN A 57 12.14 1.83 15.15
CA ASN A 57 12.76 2.68 14.16
C ASN A 57 11.97 2.61 12.84
N LYS A 58 11.23 3.69 12.53
CA LYS A 58 10.41 3.80 11.31
C LYS A 58 11.20 3.62 10.00
N LYS A 59 12.52 3.87 10.00
CA LYS A 59 13.39 3.75 8.81
C LYS A 59 13.95 2.34 8.61
N SER A 60 13.88 1.47 9.61
CA SER A 60 14.45 0.12 9.55
C SER A 60 13.34 -0.92 9.50
N HIS A 61 13.11 -1.51 8.32
CA HIS A 61 12.17 -2.62 8.17
C HIS A 61 12.55 -3.79 9.09
N LYS A 62 13.84 -4.09 9.20
CA LYS A 62 14.33 -5.19 10.06
C LYS A 62 13.96 -4.98 11.53
N ASP A 63 14.29 -3.82 12.09
CA ASP A 63 13.96 -3.51 13.50
C ASP A 63 12.44 -3.54 13.73
N LYS A 64 11.67 -2.94 12.82
CA LYS A 64 10.21 -2.93 12.90
C LYS A 64 9.63 -4.35 12.96
N TRP A 65 10.05 -5.25 12.07
CA TRP A 65 9.55 -6.61 12.04
C TRP A 65 10.04 -7.45 13.23
N GLU A 66 11.26 -7.22 13.73
CA GLU A 66 11.75 -7.83 14.97
C GLU A 66 10.91 -7.39 16.19
N LYS A 67 10.58 -6.09 16.30
CA LYS A 67 9.67 -5.58 17.34
C LYS A 67 8.28 -6.17 17.22
N PHE A 68 7.77 -6.33 16.00
CA PHE A 68 6.47 -6.94 15.75
C PHE A 68 6.41 -8.40 16.20
N VAL A 69 7.37 -9.21 15.78
CA VAL A 69 7.47 -10.62 16.19
C VAL A 69 7.65 -10.73 17.70
N SER A 70 8.43 -9.84 18.32
CA SER A 70 8.59 -9.80 19.77
C SER A 70 7.30 -9.40 20.51
N ALA A 71 6.50 -8.51 19.93
CA ALA A 71 5.23 -8.06 20.51
C ALA A 71 4.09 -9.06 20.30
N TYR A 72 4.16 -9.86 19.23
CA TYR A 72 3.15 -10.81 18.79
C TYR A 72 3.77 -12.17 18.38
N PRO A 73 4.38 -12.91 19.31
CA PRO A 73 5.09 -14.15 19.00
C PRO A 73 4.17 -15.23 18.41
N GLU A 74 2.86 -15.18 18.68
CA GLU A 74 1.87 -16.07 18.10
C GLU A 74 1.74 -15.93 16.57
N PHE A 75 2.14 -14.80 16.00
CA PHE A 75 2.18 -14.60 14.55
C PHE A 75 3.16 -15.56 13.87
N LEU A 76 4.20 -16.01 14.56
CA LEU A 76 5.19 -16.96 14.02
C LEU A 76 4.59 -18.34 13.69
N ARG A 77 3.40 -18.67 14.21
CA ARG A 77 2.66 -19.88 13.80
C ARG A 77 2.07 -19.76 12.41
N ARG A 78 1.90 -18.54 11.90
CA ARG A 78 1.35 -18.24 10.56
C ARG A 78 2.45 -18.02 9.54
N ALA A 79 3.46 -17.25 9.92
CA ALA A 79 4.61 -16.95 9.08
C ALA A 79 5.89 -17.13 9.88
N PRO A 80 6.66 -18.21 9.65
CA PRO A 80 7.93 -18.41 10.33
C PRO A 80 8.95 -17.31 9.97
N PRO A 81 9.95 -17.05 10.82
CA PRO A 81 10.93 -15.98 10.61
C PRO A 81 11.62 -16.05 9.24
N ASP A 82 11.93 -17.26 8.77
CA ASP A 82 12.58 -17.48 7.47
C ASP A 82 11.70 -17.05 6.28
N GLN A 83 10.38 -17.20 6.40
CA GLN A 83 9.45 -16.72 5.37
C GLN A 83 9.40 -15.20 5.34
N ILE A 84 9.35 -14.56 6.51
CA ILE A 84 9.35 -13.10 6.63
C ILE A 84 10.64 -12.52 6.02
N GLU A 85 11.79 -13.08 6.38
CA GLU A 85 13.08 -12.63 5.86
C GLU A 85 13.22 -12.87 4.36
N ARG A 86 12.68 -13.98 3.83
CA ARG A 86 12.63 -14.23 2.39
C ARG A 86 11.80 -13.18 1.67
N CYS A 87 10.61 -12.86 2.19
CA CYS A 87 9.74 -11.83 1.61
C CYS A 87 10.40 -10.45 1.65
N ARG A 88 11.13 -10.13 2.73
CA ARG A 88 11.92 -8.90 2.84
C ARG A 88 12.98 -8.80 1.75
N LYS A 89 13.74 -9.87 1.53
CA LYS A 89 14.76 -9.92 0.48
C LYS A 89 14.16 -9.84 -0.92
N MET A 90 13.02 -10.51 -1.17
CA MET A 90 12.30 -10.40 -2.43
C MET A 90 11.85 -8.97 -2.69
N TRP A 91 11.39 -8.26 -1.66
CA TRP A 91 11.08 -6.84 -1.76
C TRP A 91 12.31 -5.98 -2.07
N GLU A 92 13.45 -6.21 -1.41
CA GLU A 92 14.70 -5.50 -1.72
C GLU A 92 15.14 -5.73 -3.16
N ASP A 93 15.05 -6.98 -3.63
CA ASP A 93 15.32 -7.34 -5.02
C ASP A 93 14.37 -6.59 -5.95
N ALA A 94 13.05 -6.67 -5.74
CA ALA A 94 12.06 -5.98 -6.59
C ALA A 94 12.21 -4.44 -6.57
N ARG A 95 12.62 -3.86 -5.44
CA ARG A 95 12.71 -2.40 -5.28
C ARG A 95 14.00 -1.81 -5.83
N TYR A 96 15.13 -2.48 -5.64
CA TYR A 96 16.45 -1.90 -5.89
C TYR A 96 17.27 -2.62 -6.95
N ARG A 97 16.91 -3.85 -7.33
CA ARG A 97 17.68 -4.66 -8.27
C ARG A 97 16.85 -4.99 -9.49
N ASP A 98 17.47 -5.11 -10.65
CA ASP A 98 16.72 -5.44 -11.86
C ASP A 98 16.57 -6.95 -12.07
N ARG A 99 16.18 -7.65 -11.01
CA ARG A 99 15.98 -9.10 -11.04
C ARG A 99 14.55 -9.40 -11.45
N GLU A 100 14.39 -10.36 -12.35
CA GLU A 100 13.07 -10.87 -12.71
C GLU A 100 12.40 -11.53 -11.48
N ILE A 101 11.15 -11.14 -11.23
CA ILE A 101 10.33 -11.63 -10.12
C ILE A 101 9.26 -12.54 -10.70
N SER A 102 9.23 -13.80 -10.24
CA SER A 102 8.23 -14.75 -10.69
C SER A 102 6.86 -14.44 -10.07
N ALA A 103 5.79 -14.93 -10.72
CA ALA A 103 4.44 -14.85 -10.16
C ALA A 103 4.32 -15.64 -8.83
N GLU A 104 5.09 -16.71 -8.67
CA GLU A 104 5.14 -17.49 -7.42
C GLU A 104 5.74 -16.68 -6.28
N ASP A 105 6.88 -16.02 -6.52
CA ASP A 105 7.54 -15.13 -5.55
C ASP A 105 6.61 -13.98 -5.13
N ALA A 106 5.94 -13.37 -6.10
CA ALA A 106 4.92 -12.35 -5.84
C ALA A 106 3.75 -12.89 -5.00
N GLY A 107 3.31 -14.12 -5.28
CA GLY A 107 2.30 -14.83 -4.52
C GLY A 107 2.69 -15.04 -3.06
N GLN A 108 3.96 -15.38 -2.78
CA GLN A 108 4.46 -15.56 -1.42
C GLN A 108 4.39 -14.26 -0.60
N VAL A 109 4.82 -13.12 -1.17
CA VAL A 109 4.78 -11.82 -0.49
C VAL A 109 3.33 -11.35 -0.29
N THR A 110 2.48 -11.54 -1.30
CA THR A 110 1.05 -11.18 -1.22
C THR A 110 0.30 -12.01 -0.18
N SER A 111 0.65 -13.30 -0.06
CA SER A 111 0.12 -14.19 0.96
C SER A 111 0.52 -13.73 2.36
N LEU A 112 1.80 -13.40 2.57
CA LEU A 112 2.28 -12.85 3.85
C LEU A 112 1.55 -11.55 4.22
N ALA A 113 1.38 -10.63 3.27
CA ALA A 113 0.66 -9.38 3.51
C ALA A 113 -0.80 -9.60 3.91
N THR A 114 -1.46 -10.57 3.26
CA THR A 114 -2.84 -10.97 3.59
C THR A 114 -2.92 -11.57 5.00
N GLU A 115 -1.97 -12.43 5.38
CA GLU A 115 -1.88 -13.00 6.74
C GLU A 115 -1.64 -11.93 7.80
N VAL A 116 -0.77 -10.95 7.53
CA VAL A 116 -0.53 -9.80 8.42
C VAL A 116 -1.81 -8.99 8.61
N PHE A 117 -2.57 -8.73 7.55
CA PHE A 117 -3.86 -8.05 7.64
C PHE A 117 -4.87 -8.82 8.49
N GLU A 118 -5.08 -10.09 8.20
CA GLU A 118 -6.04 -10.95 8.92
C GLU A 118 -5.66 -11.12 10.39
N PHE A 119 -4.36 -11.23 10.69
CA PHE A 119 -3.86 -11.22 12.05
C PHE A 119 -4.12 -9.86 12.73
N GLY A 120 -3.84 -8.76 12.04
CA GLY A 120 -4.07 -7.42 12.54
C GLY A 120 -5.52 -7.13 12.88
N ILE A 121 -6.48 -7.61 12.08
CA ILE A 121 -7.92 -7.52 12.40
C ILE A 121 -8.22 -8.20 13.75
N ARG A 122 -7.66 -9.39 14.02
CA ARG A 122 -7.87 -10.10 15.29
C ARG A 122 -7.26 -9.35 16.47
N VAL A 123 -6.06 -8.80 16.29
CA VAL A 123 -5.40 -7.98 17.32
C VAL A 123 -6.23 -6.74 17.63
N LEU A 124 -6.68 -6.02 16.61
CA LEU A 124 -7.51 -4.83 16.78
C LEU A 124 -8.87 -5.18 17.41
N GLU A 125 -9.47 -6.32 17.07
CA GLU A 125 -10.69 -6.80 17.71
C GLU A 125 -10.50 -6.99 19.21
N GLN A 126 -9.43 -7.69 19.61
CA GLN A 126 -9.09 -7.92 21.01
C GLN A 126 -8.77 -6.63 21.77
N LEU A 127 -7.97 -5.75 21.19
CA LEU A 127 -7.54 -4.51 21.85
C LEU A 127 -8.64 -3.46 21.90
N TRP A 128 -9.48 -3.40 20.87
CA TRP A 128 -10.46 -2.33 20.74
C TRP A 128 -11.90 -2.72 21.07
N GLY A 129 -12.20 -4.02 21.20
CA GLY A 129 -13.55 -4.53 21.40
C GLY A 129 -14.47 -4.23 20.22
N ILE A 130 -13.92 -3.99 19.03
CA ILE A 130 -14.69 -3.79 17.79
C ILE A 130 -14.70 -5.12 17.05
N SER A 131 -15.88 -5.61 16.66
CA SER A 131 -15.97 -6.90 15.96
C SER A 131 -15.13 -6.91 14.67
N ALA A 132 -14.51 -8.05 14.38
CA ALA A 132 -13.71 -8.25 13.17
C ALA A 132 -14.49 -7.90 11.90
N ARG A 133 -15.80 -8.18 11.86
CA ARG A 133 -16.67 -7.80 10.74
C ARG A 133 -16.69 -6.29 10.52
N LYS A 134 -16.85 -5.50 11.59
CA LYS A 134 -16.89 -4.04 11.50
C LYS A 134 -15.53 -3.44 11.14
N LEU A 135 -14.44 -4.04 11.65
CA LEU A 135 -13.08 -3.64 11.26
C LEU A 135 -12.78 -3.91 9.79
N ARG A 136 -13.16 -5.09 9.27
CA ARG A 136 -13.01 -5.41 7.85
C ARG A 136 -13.84 -4.49 6.96
N GLN A 137 -15.09 -4.21 7.33
CA GLN A 137 -15.91 -3.25 6.58
C GLN A 137 -15.27 -1.86 6.56
N GLY A 138 -14.85 -1.35 7.73
CA GLY A 138 -14.18 -0.06 7.80
C GLY A 138 -12.88 0.00 7.00
N ALA A 139 -12.14 -1.10 6.92
CA ALA A 139 -10.97 -1.21 6.06
C ALA A 139 -11.35 -1.25 4.57
N SER A 140 -12.36 -2.02 4.17
CA SER A 140 -12.88 -2.07 2.80
C SER A 140 -13.35 -0.69 2.33
N ASP A 141 -14.21 -0.02 3.10
CA ASP A 141 -14.76 1.30 2.76
C ASP A 141 -13.64 2.35 2.62
N ALA A 142 -12.61 2.27 3.47
CA ALA A 142 -11.45 3.16 3.39
C ALA A 142 -10.58 2.84 2.18
N SER A 143 -10.36 1.56 1.89
CA SER A 143 -9.55 1.11 0.76
C SER A 143 -10.21 1.39 -0.59
N GLU A 144 -11.53 1.22 -0.73
CA GLU A 144 -12.26 1.57 -1.94
C GLU A 144 -12.09 3.05 -2.29
N ARG A 145 -12.14 3.93 -1.28
CA ARG A 145 -11.89 5.37 -1.47
C ARG A 145 -10.45 5.64 -1.89
N GLU A 146 -9.48 4.96 -1.27
CA GLU A 146 -8.07 5.15 -1.60
C GLU A 146 -7.74 4.63 -3.01
N LEU A 147 -8.26 3.46 -3.38
CA LEU A 147 -8.12 2.89 -4.73
C LEU A 147 -8.80 3.77 -5.78
N ALA A 148 -9.96 4.34 -5.48
CA ALA A 148 -10.63 5.29 -6.37
C ALA A 148 -9.78 6.55 -6.60
N VAL A 149 -9.11 7.07 -5.57
CA VAL A 149 -8.18 8.21 -5.70
C VAL A 149 -6.98 7.84 -6.56
N VAL A 150 -6.42 6.63 -6.42
CA VAL A 150 -5.31 6.16 -7.27
C VAL A 150 -5.75 6.06 -8.72
N ALA A 151 -6.91 5.46 -8.99
CA ALA A 151 -7.44 5.34 -10.36
C ALA A 151 -7.68 6.71 -11.02
N VAL A 152 -8.24 7.68 -10.28
CA VAL A 152 -8.42 9.06 -10.79
C VAL A 152 -7.05 9.68 -11.12
N LYS A 153 -6.05 9.49 -10.25
CA LYS A 153 -4.72 10.03 -10.47
C LYS A 153 -4.01 9.41 -11.68
N GLU A 154 -4.15 8.10 -11.90
CA GLU A 154 -3.59 7.44 -13.08
C GLU A 154 -4.22 7.97 -14.37
N VAL A 155 -5.52 8.26 -14.36
CA VAL A 155 -6.20 8.90 -15.49
C VAL A 155 -5.67 10.33 -15.69
N GLU A 156 -5.51 11.12 -14.62
CA GLU A 156 -4.94 12.48 -14.71
C GLU A 156 -3.49 12.47 -15.25
N ASP A 157 -2.65 11.54 -14.77
CA ASP A 157 -1.26 11.41 -15.20
C ASP A 157 -1.18 10.93 -16.66
N TYR A 158 -2.08 10.04 -17.09
CA TYR A 158 -2.21 9.65 -18.51
C TYR A 158 -2.64 10.83 -19.38
N LEU A 159 -3.64 11.60 -18.96
CA LEU A 159 -4.09 12.80 -19.68
C LEU A 159 -2.95 13.81 -19.85
N ARG A 160 -2.19 14.08 -18.78
CA ARG A 160 -1.00 14.94 -18.84
C ARG A 160 0.08 14.39 -19.77
N ALA A 161 0.29 13.08 -19.79
CA ALA A 161 1.24 12.45 -20.72
C ALA A 161 0.77 12.59 -22.17
N CYS A 162 -0.53 12.45 -22.44
CA CYS A 162 -1.12 12.70 -23.74
C CYS A 162 -0.98 14.18 -24.16
N GLU A 163 -1.24 15.12 -23.25
CA GLU A 163 -1.05 16.56 -23.48
C GLU A 163 0.41 16.88 -23.81
N ALA A 164 1.37 16.40 -23.01
CA ALA A 164 2.79 16.59 -23.26
C ALA A 164 3.25 15.96 -24.60
N ASN A 165 2.71 14.80 -24.98
CA ASN A 165 3.01 14.17 -26.26
C ASN A 165 2.41 14.97 -27.43
N ALA A 166 1.17 15.46 -27.29
CA ALA A 166 0.51 16.30 -28.29
C ALA A 166 1.26 17.64 -28.48
N GLU A 167 1.77 18.25 -27.40
CA GLU A 167 2.62 19.44 -27.47
C GLU A 167 3.94 19.17 -28.20
N GLN A 168 4.59 18.04 -27.92
CA GLN A 168 5.83 17.64 -28.61
C GLN A 168 5.60 17.36 -30.09
N GLU A 169 4.50 16.71 -30.45
CA GLU A 169 4.11 16.52 -31.85
C GLU A 169 3.78 17.85 -32.53
N ALA A 170 3.04 18.75 -31.88
CA ALA A 170 2.76 20.09 -32.41
C ALA A 170 4.04 20.90 -32.68
N ILE A 171 5.03 20.81 -31.79
CA ILE A 171 6.36 21.42 -32.00
C ILE A 171 7.07 20.79 -33.19
N ARG A 172 7.10 19.46 -33.28
CA ARG A 172 7.77 18.72 -34.36
C ARG A 172 7.18 19.03 -35.74
N TRP A 173 5.88 19.27 -35.82
CA TRP A 173 5.18 19.57 -37.07
C TRP A 173 5.15 21.07 -37.41
N GLY A 174 5.76 21.93 -36.58
CA GLY A 174 5.85 23.37 -36.82
C GLY A 174 4.57 24.15 -36.47
N PHE A 175 3.64 23.56 -35.71
CA PHE A 175 2.40 24.19 -35.26
C PHE A 175 2.53 24.94 -33.93
N ALA A 176 3.71 24.99 -33.33
CA ALA A 176 4.00 25.68 -32.07
C ALA A 176 3.44 27.12 -31.94
N PRO A 177 3.32 27.95 -33.01
CA PRO A 177 2.73 29.28 -32.89
C PRO A 177 1.20 29.30 -32.73
N TYR A 178 0.50 28.18 -32.96
CA TYR A 178 -0.98 28.12 -32.99
C TYR A 178 -1.58 27.39 -31.78
N THR A 179 -0.80 26.60 -31.03
CA THR A 179 -1.29 25.86 -29.85
C THR A 179 -1.62 26.78 -28.67
N THR A 180 -1.03 27.97 -28.59
CA THR A 180 -1.36 28.98 -27.56
C THR A 180 -2.71 29.66 -27.79
N MET A 181 -3.35 29.51 -28.95
CA MET A 181 -4.65 30.15 -29.28
C MET A 181 -5.88 29.30 -28.96
N LEU A 182 -5.73 28.02 -28.61
CA LEU A 182 -6.86 27.11 -28.32
C LEU A 182 -7.08 26.87 -26.82
N GLY A 183 -6.24 27.44 -25.96
CA GLY A 183 -6.24 27.22 -24.51
C GLY A 183 -6.78 28.36 -23.65
N ASP A 184 -7.22 29.50 -24.23
CA ASP A 184 -7.80 30.58 -23.43
C ASP A 184 -9.32 30.39 -23.29
N PRO A 185 -9.83 30.08 -22.08
CA PRO A 185 -11.27 29.93 -21.83
C PRO A 185 -12.08 31.20 -22.09
N ALA A 186 -11.43 32.36 -22.23
CA ALA A 186 -12.09 33.64 -22.54
C ALA A 186 -12.48 33.81 -24.03
N THR A 187 -12.20 32.83 -24.89
CA THR A 187 -12.49 32.91 -26.34
C THR A 187 -13.84 32.28 -26.74
N TYR A 188 -14.60 31.72 -25.78
CA TYR A 188 -15.96 31.19 -26.00
C TYR A 188 -17.00 31.96 -25.19
#